data_AF-A0A9P7DEW4-F1
#
_entry.id   AF-A0A9P7DEW4-F1
#
_cell.length_a   1.000
_cell.length_b   1.000
_cell.length_c   1.000
_cell.angle_alpha   90.00
_cell.angle_beta   90.00
_cell.angle_gamma   90.00
#
_symmetry.space_group_name_H-M   'P 1'
#
loop_
_entity.id
_entity.type
_entity.pdbx_description
1 polymer ?
#
loop_
_entity_poly.entity_id
_entity_poly.type
_entity_poly.pdbx_seq_one_letter_code
_entity_poly.pdbx_strand_id
1 'polypeptide(L)'
;RGIVISSCGSTGRNSESIGRLKRLVEMDIFDFVFSFAGVSTVDPLVVPALSRFVENVFVYDMGLWAALERSFGEDKHALNTTPVMLSFAEYRKGPDNTRDRVVHTRVLAYSNFKDARPWGFDIYRCSNPTCGARAHDMIFHADGKQYYGNKWMQTKMKTTCMKCNQTRRKIATPPWINSCSIENMGRCWYTWPLTLAQRIDLGITD
;
A
#
# COMPACT_ATOMS: atom_id res chain seq x y z
N ARG A 1 -11.90 -19.65 3.63
CA ARG A 1 -10.54 -20.06 4.02
C ARG A 1 -9.57 -18.91 3.76
N GLY A 2 -9.05 -18.28 4.81
CA GLY A 2 -8.02 -17.25 4.69
C GLY A 2 -6.74 -17.65 5.41
N ILE A 3 -5.60 -17.10 4.99
CA ILE A 3 -4.34 -17.20 5.71
C ILE A 3 -3.83 -15.80 6.06
N VAL A 4 -3.39 -15.64 7.30
CA VAL A 4 -2.77 -14.42 7.81
C VAL A 4 -1.32 -14.73 8.13
N ILE A 5 -0.41 -14.02 7.47
CA ILE A 5 1.02 -14.14 7.67
C ILE A 5 1.47 -12.94 8.50
N SER A 6 1.60 -13.15 9.80
CA SER A 6 2.05 -12.12 10.74
C SER A 6 3.54 -11.81 10.66
N SER A 7 4.32 -12.61 9.92
CA SER A 7 5.75 -12.36 9.73
C SER A 7 5.99 -11.21 8.75
N CYS A 8 6.69 -10.17 9.20
CA CYS A 8 7.20 -9.10 8.36
C CYS A 8 8.52 -9.46 7.65
N GLY A 9 8.99 -8.58 6.77
CA GLY A 9 10.30 -8.70 6.14
C GLY A 9 10.26 -9.13 4.67
N SER A 10 11.10 -10.10 4.29
CA SER A 10 11.24 -10.54 2.89
C SER A 10 9.96 -11.12 2.30
N THR A 11 9.06 -11.66 3.13
CA THR A 11 7.81 -12.30 2.69
C THR A 11 6.86 -11.33 1.98
N GLY A 12 6.72 -10.10 2.48
CA GLY A 12 5.88 -9.04 1.90
C GLY A 12 6.64 -8.01 1.04
N ARG A 13 7.96 -8.15 0.91
CA ARG A 13 8.82 -7.24 0.12
C ARG A 13 9.42 -7.89 -1.12
N ASN A 14 9.62 -9.20 -1.11
CA ASN A 14 10.14 -9.93 -2.26
C ASN A 14 8.98 -10.27 -3.21
N SER A 15 9.04 -9.74 -4.44
CA SER A 15 8.06 -10.01 -5.50
C SER A 15 7.88 -11.51 -5.78
N GLU A 16 8.93 -12.32 -5.63
CA GLU A 16 8.85 -13.78 -5.80
C GLU A 16 8.04 -14.43 -4.67
N SER A 17 8.30 -14.06 -3.41
CA SER A 17 7.55 -14.54 -2.25
C SER A 17 6.07 -14.20 -2.40
N ILE A 18 5.76 -12.97 -2.80
CA ILE A 18 4.37 -12.52 -3.01
C ILE A 18 3.73 -13.24 -4.19
N GLY A 19 4.48 -13.50 -5.26
CA GLY A 19 4.00 -14.32 -6.37
C GLY A 19 3.59 -15.72 -5.90
N ARG A 20 4.37 -16.34 -5.01
CA ARG A 20 4.04 -17.64 -4.41
C ARG A 20 2.80 -17.56 -3.52
N LEU A 21 2.63 -16.50 -2.74
CA LEU A 21 1.44 -16.27 -1.92
C LEU A 21 0.19 -16.04 -2.77
N LYS A 22 0.29 -15.19 -3.79
CA LYS A 22 -0.79 -14.95 -4.75
C LYS A 22 -1.23 -16.25 -5.43
N ARG A 23 -0.30 -17.14 -5.78
CA ARG A 23 -0.60 -18.45 -6.38
C ARG A 23 -1.50 -19.32 -5.50
N LEU A 24 -1.39 -19.23 -4.17
CA LEU A 24 -2.28 -19.97 -3.27
C LEU A 24 -3.74 -19.54 -3.45
N VAL A 25 -3.96 -18.26 -3.76
CA VAL A 25 -5.29 -17.75 -4.12
C VAL A 25 -5.64 -18.14 -5.55
N GLU A 26 -4.71 -18.03 -6.51
CA GLU A 26 -4.97 -18.43 -7.91
C GLU A 26 -5.38 -19.90 -8.03
N MET A 27 -4.79 -20.78 -7.22
CA MET A 27 -5.10 -22.22 -7.15
C MET A 27 -6.33 -22.56 -6.29
N ASP A 28 -7.06 -21.56 -5.79
CA ASP A 28 -8.26 -21.72 -4.95
C ASP A 28 -8.03 -22.52 -3.65
N ILE A 29 -6.79 -22.51 -3.14
CA ILE A 29 -6.42 -23.11 -1.85
C ILE A 29 -6.95 -22.23 -0.72
N PHE A 30 -6.77 -20.91 -0.85
CA PHE A 30 -7.30 -19.89 0.05
C PHE A 30 -8.08 -18.82 -0.74
N ASP A 31 -9.11 -18.25 -0.12
CA ASP A 31 -9.87 -17.12 -0.65
C ASP A 31 -9.06 -15.82 -0.59
N PHE A 32 -8.19 -15.72 0.42
CA PHE A 32 -7.25 -14.63 0.57
C PHE A 32 -5.98 -15.01 1.31
N VAL A 33 -4.92 -14.25 1.02
CA VAL A 33 -3.67 -14.22 1.76
C VAL A 33 -3.43 -12.79 2.24
N PHE A 34 -3.35 -12.62 3.55
CA PHE A 34 -3.01 -11.36 4.19
C PHE A 34 -1.56 -11.40 4.66
N SER A 35 -0.80 -10.34 4.44
CA SER A 35 0.56 -10.19 4.97
C SER A 35 0.91 -8.72 5.23
N PHE A 36 2.01 -8.49 5.95
CA PHE A 36 2.55 -7.16 6.18
C PHE A 36 3.74 -6.89 5.25
N ALA A 37 3.78 -5.70 4.64
CA ALA A 37 4.81 -5.31 3.67
C ALA A 37 5.99 -4.52 4.30
N GLY A 38 5.93 -4.26 5.61
CA GLY A 38 6.97 -3.57 6.37
C GLY A 38 8.12 -4.49 6.78
N VAL A 39 9.13 -3.88 7.43
CA VAL A 39 10.30 -4.60 7.99
C VAL A 39 9.91 -5.33 9.27
N SER A 40 9.02 -4.77 10.07
CA SER A 40 8.54 -5.32 11.34
C SER A 40 7.09 -4.91 11.60
N THR A 41 6.34 -5.75 12.30
CA THR A 41 5.06 -5.43 12.91
C THR A 41 5.28 -5.08 14.38
N VAL A 42 4.40 -4.25 14.91
CA VAL A 42 4.25 -4.09 16.35
C VAL A 42 2.91 -4.73 16.70
N ASP A 43 2.94 -5.97 17.17
CA ASP A 43 1.74 -6.80 17.35
C ASP A 43 0.60 -6.10 18.11
N PRO A 44 0.86 -5.39 19.24
CA PRO A 44 -0.18 -4.64 19.95
C PRO A 44 -0.91 -3.59 19.10
N LEU A 45 -0.27 -3.08 18.05
CA LEU A 45 -0.84 -2.06 17.16
C LEU A 45 -1.59 -2.65 15.96
N VAL A 46 -1.31 -3.89 15.56
CA VAL A 46 -1.93 -4.51 14.37
C VAL A 46 -2.99 -5.54 14.71
N VAL A 47 -2.90 -6.20 15.86
CA VAL A 47 -3.84 -7.23 16.30
C VAL A 47 -5.28 -6.70 16.38
N PRO A 48 -5.57 -5.50 16.94
CA PRO A 48 -6.95 -4.98 16.97
C PRO A 48 -7.56 -4.82 15.58
N ALA A 49 -6.79 -4.25 14.62
CA ALA A 49 -7.23 -4.07 13.24
C ALA A 49 -7.42 -5.42 12.52
N LEU A 50 -6.55 -6.40 12.80
CA LEU A 50 -6.66 -7.75 12.25
C LEU A 50 -7.90 -8.48 12.78
N SER A 51 -8.18 -8.42 14.08
CA SER A 51 -9.37 -9.03 14.68
C SER A 51 -10.65 -8.46 14.05
N ARG A 52 -10.72 -7.13 13.90
CA ARG A 52 -11.84 -6.48 13.20
C ARG A 52 -11.94 -6.88 11.73
N PHE A 53 -10.82 -7.10 11.05
CA PHE A 53 -10.84 -7.59 9.68
C PHE A 53 -11.46 -8.98 9.57
N VAL A 54 -11.05 -9.91 10.44
CA VAL A 54 -11.61 -11.27 10.47
C VAL A 54 -13.10 -11.23 10.81
N GLU A 55 -13.51 -10.40 11.78
CA GLU A 55 -14.92 -10.20 12.14
C GLU A 55 -15.73 -9.63 10.96
N ASN A 56 -15.22 -8.58 10.31
CA ASN A 56 -15.86 -7.98 9.13
C ASN A 56 -16.06 -8.98 7.99
N VAL A 57 -15.10 -9.87 7.75
CA VAL A 57 -15.20 -10.88 6.69
C VAL A 57 -16.16 -12.01 7.06
N PHE A 58 -16.02 -12.61 8.24
CA PHE A 58 -16.72 -13.87 8.56
C PHE A 58 -18.02 -13.68 9.35
N VAL A 59 -18.18 -12.57 10.07
CA VAL A 59 -19.38 -12.28 10.87
C VAL A 59 -20.29 -11.31 10.12
N TYR A 60 -19.73 -10.26 9.53
CA TYR A 60 -20.51 -9.22 8.84
C TYR A 60 -20.60 -9.41 7.31
N ASP A 61 -20.05 -10.49 6.77
CA ASP A 61 -20.07 -10.83 5.33
C ASP A 61 -19.62 -9.67 4.42
N MET A 62 -18.64 -8.88 4.89
CA MET A 62 -18.08 -7.79 4.10
C MET A 62 -17.10 -8.33 3.07
N GLY A 63 -17.13 -7.75 1.86
CA GLY A 63 -16.13 -8.03 0.84
C GLY A 63 -14.71 -7.75 1.34
N LEU A 64 -13.77 -8.64 1.01
CA LEU A 64 -12.41 -8.68 1.58
C LEU A 64 -11.69 -7.32 1.57
N TRP A 65 -11.72 -6.61 0.44
CA TRP A 65 -11.07 -5.30 0.35
C TRP A 65 -11.76 -4.23 1.21
N ALA A 66 -13.09 -4.22 1.23
CA ALA A 66 -13.86 -3.28 2.04
C ALA A 66 -13.68 -3.55 3.55
N ALA A 67 -13.64 -4.83 3.94
CA ALA A 67 -13.32 -5.24 5.30
C ALA A 67 -11.93 -4.75 5.71
N LEU A 68 -10.93 -4.86 4.83
CA LEU A 68 -9.58 -4.36 5.09
C LEU A 68 -9.56 -2.83 5.26
N GLU A 69 -10.13 -2.09 4.31
CA GLU A 69 -10.16 -0.62 4.36
C GLU A 69 -10.86 -0.10 5.62
N ARG A 70 -11.94 -0.75 6.05
CA ARG A 70 -12.66 -0.38 7.28
C ARG A 70 -11.83 -0.67 8.51
N SER A 71 -11.32 -1.89 8.65
CA SER A 71 -10.62 -2.33 9.86
C SER A 71 -9.33 -1.55 10.12
N PHE A 72 -8.56 -1.27 9.06
CA PHE A 72 -7.34 -0.45 9.11
C PHE A 72 -7.62 1.05 8.93
N GLY A 73 -8.89 1.45 8.81
CA GLY A 73 -9.32 2.84 8.77
C GLY A 73 -9.71 3.39 10.12
N GLU A 74 -10.36 2.55 10.93
CA GLU A 74 -10.71 2.88 12.30
C GLU A 74 -9.47 2.96 13.22
N ASP A 75 -8.40 2.21 12.89
CA ASP A 75 -7.13 2.25 13.61
C ASP A 75 -6.01 2.87 12.76
N LYS A 76 -5.73 4.16 13.02
CA LYS A 76 -4.67 4.90 12.30
C LYS A 76 -3.26 4.40 12.65
N HIS A 77 -3.08 3.76 13.81
CA HIS A 77 -1.75 3.40 14.31
C HIS A 77 -1.22 2.14 13.63
N ALA A 78 -2.11 1.21 13.25
CA ALA A 78 -1.73 -0.02 12.57
C ALA A 78 -0.89 0.25 11.30
N LEU A 79 -1.38 1.14 10.42
CA LEU A 79 -0.71 1.46 9.15
C LEU A 79 0.50 2.39 9.30
N ASN A 80 0.67 3.07 10.44
CA ASN A 80 1.88 3.86 10.71
C ASN A 80 3.12 2.95 10.84
N THR A 81 2.93 1.74 11.35
CA THR A 81 4.06 0.82 11.57
C THR A 81 4.45 0.11 10.27
N THR A 82 3.46 -0.48 9.59
CA THR A 82 3.67 -1.29 8.39
C THR A 82 2.52 -1.14 7.41
N PRO A 83 2.78 -1.05 6.09
CA PRO A 83 1.75 -1.29 5.09
C PRO A 83 1.26 -2.74 5.16
N VAL A 84 0.04 -2.95 4.67
CA VAL A 84 -0.64 -4.24 4.65
C VAL A 84 -0.88 -4.66 3.22
N MET A 85 -0.67 -5.93 2.92
CA MET A 85 -0.85 -6.51 1.60
C MET A 85 -1.91 -7.61 1.66
N LEU A 86 -2.83 -7.57 0.69
CA LEU A 86 -3.89 -8.56 0.56
C LEU A 86 -3.90 -9.10 -0.87
N SER A 87 -3.70 -10.41 -1.00
CA SER A 87 -3.99 -11.16 -2.23
C SER A 87 -5.36 -11.81 -2.10
N PHE A 88 -6.24 -11.60 -3.06
CA PHE A 88 -7.62 -12.08 -3.01
C PHE A 88 -8.24 -12.18 -4.40
N ALA A 89 -9.27 -13.03 -4.55
CA ALA A 89 -10.03 -13.15 -5.78
C ALA A 89 -11.22 -12.18 -5.80
N GLU A 90 -11.40 -11.47 -6.91
CA GLU A 90 -12.63 -10.77 -7.26
C GLU A 90 -13.30 -11.48 -8.43
N TYR A 91 -14.61 -11.71 -8.33
CA TYR A 91 -15.40 -12.25 -9.43
C TYR A 91 -15.93 -11.10 -10.28
N ARG A 92 -15.51 -11.05 -11.54
CA ARG A 92 -16.04 -10.10 -12.52
C ARG A 92 -17.11 -10.78 -13.33
N LYS A 93 -18.25 -10.11 -13.52
CA LYS A 93 -19.25 -10.55 -14.50
C LYS A 93 -18.82 -10.06 -15.87
N GLY A 94 -18.58 -11.00 -16.77
CA GLY A 94 -18.37 -10.75 -18.19
C GLY A 94 -19.68 -10.38 -18.90
N PRO A 95 -19.60 -9.98 -20.18
CA PRO A 95 -20.74 -9.59 -21.00
C PRO A 95 -21.81 -10.69 -21.09
N ASP A 96 -21.36 -11.95 -21.12
CA ASP A 96 -22.22 -13.13 -21.31
C ASP A 96 -22.68 -13.76 -19.98
N ASN A 97 -22.69 -12.97 -18.89
CA ASN A 97 -22.93 -13.45 -17.52
C ASN A 97 -21.93 -14.52 -17.05
N THR A 98 -20.81 -14.68 -17.76
CA THR A 98 -19.67 -15.49 -17.36
C THR A 98 -19.02 -14.86 -16.12
N ARG A 99 -18.57 -15.69 -15.17
CA ARG A 99 -17.83 -15.22 -14.00
C ARG A 99 -16.36 -15.47 -14.23
N ASP A 100 -15.59 -14.41 -14.42
CA ASP A 100 -14.14 -14.50 -14.46
C ASP A 100 -13.58 -14.23 -13.05
N ARG A 101 -12.68 -15.12 -12.60
CA ARG A 101 -12.07 -15.06 -11.28
C ARG A 101 -10.71 -14.40 -11.41
N VAL A 102 -10.61 -13.14 -11.02
CA VAL A 102 -9.37 -12.38 -11.13
C VAL A 102 -8.73 -12.25 -9.76
N VAL A 103 -7.49 -12.74 -9.63
CA VAL A 103 -6.73 -12.58 -8.39
C VAL A 103 -5.95 -11.27 -8.40
N HIS A 104 -6.25 -10.43 -7.44
CA HIS A 104 -5.57 -9.16 -7.19
C HIS A 104 -4.58 -9.29 -6.04
N THR A 105 -3.58 -8.43 -6.04
CA THR A 105 -2.75 -8.18 -4.86
C THR A 105 -2.66 -6.68 -4.70
N ARG A 106 -3.20 -6.17 -3.59
CA ARG A 106 -3.26 -4.75 -3.28
C ARG A 106 -2.54 -4.48 -1.97
N VAL A 107 -1.91 -3.32 -1.88
CA VAL A 107 -1.29 -2.81 -0.66
C VAL A 107 -2.11 -1.64 -0.15
N LEU A 108 -2.44 -1.67 1.13
CA LEU A 108 -3.01 -0.56 1.88
C LEU A 108 -1.90 0.06 2.74
N ALA A 109 -1.72 1.37 2.64
CA ALA A 109 -0.62 2.06 3.31
C ALA A 109 -1.06 3.43 3.85
N TYR A 110 -0.34 3.92 4.84
CA TYR A 110 -0.48 5.28 5.35
C TYR A 110 0.58 6.19 4.72
N SER A 111 0.14 7.30 4.13
CA SER A 111 1.01 8.34 3.59
C SER A 111 1.40 9.33 4.69
N ASN A 112 2.70 9.41 4.98
CA ASN A 112 3.24 10.40 5.91
C ASN A 112 4.52 11.03 5.37
N PHE A 113 4.48 12.32 5.05
CA PHE A 113 5.67 13.04 4.62
C PHE A 113 6.68 13.24 5.76
N LYS A 114 6.23 13.33 7.02
CA LYS A 114 7.13 13.50 8.17
C LYS A 114 7.99 12.27 8.41
N ASP A 115 7.46 11.08 8.15
CA ASP A 115 8.16 9.80 8.33
C ASP A 115 8.82 9.31 7.03
N ALA A 116 9.02 10.19 6.05
CA ALA A 116 9.60 9.85 4.75
C ALA A 116 8.86 8.72 3.99
N ARG A 117 7.53 8.69 4.10
CA ARG A 117 6.64 7.71 3.43
C ARG A 117 5.61 8.39 2.53
N PRO A 118 6.03 9.09 1.45
CA PRO A 118 5.07 9.63 0.50
C PRO A 118 4.24 8.51 -0.11
N TRP A 119 2.91 8.63 -0.01
CA TRP A 119 1.97 7.63 -0.50
C TRP A 119 2.23 6.21 0.04
N GLY A 120 2.76 6.13 1.25
CA GLY A 120 3.03 4.86 1.92
C GLY A 120 4.25 4.09 1.38
N PHE A 121 5.10 4.75 0.59
CA PHE A 121 6.34 4.15 0.08
C PHE A 121 7.55 4.60 0.89
N ASP A 122 8.24 3.64 1.50
CA ASP A 122 9.57 3.82 2.08
C ASP A 122 10.71 3.50 1.08
N ILE A 123 10.36 3.02 -0.11
CA ILE A 123 11.27 2.70 -1.21
C ILE A 123 11.55 3.88 -2.15
N TYR A 124 10.99 5.06 -1.88
CA TYR A 124 11.21 6.26 -2.71
C TYR A 124 12.71 6.58 -2.79
N ARG A 125 13.17 6.98 -3.97
CA ARG A 125 14.58 7.34 -4.21
C ARG A 125 14.74 8.73 -4.80
N CYS A 126 15.91 9.31 -4.57
CA CYS A 126 16.30 10.54 -5.22
C CYS A 126 16.33 10.34 -6.73
N SER A 127 15.63 11.21 -7.47
CA SER A 127 15.55 11.17 -8.93
C SER A 127 16.82 11.56 -9.66
N ASN A 128 17.86 12.04 -8.95
CA ASN A 128 19.17 12.26 -9.57
C ASN A 128 19.77 10.88 -9.89
N PRO A 129 19.98 10.54 -11.18
CA PRO A 129 20.45 9.22 -11.59
C PRO A 129 21.81 8.83 -10.97
N THR A 130 22.63 9.83 -10.62
CA THR A 130 23.95 9.60 -10.02
C THR A 130 23.91 9.50 -8.49
N CYS A 131 22.80 9.86 -7.84
CA CYS A 131 22.71 9.91 -6.38
C CYS A 131 22.12 8.65 -5.77
N GLY A 132 20.95 8.21 -6.28
CA GLY A 132 20.23 7.02 -5.80
C GLY A 132 19.91 7.00 -4.30
N ALA A 133 19.90 8.15 -3.60
CA ALA A 133 19.66 8.22 -2.17
C ALA A 133 18.26 7.67 -1.82
N ARG A 134 18.14 7.00 -0.67
CA ARG A 134 16.89 6.37 -0.23
C ARG A 134 15.99 7.38 0.49
N ALA A 135 14.74 7.02 0.74
CA ALA A 135 13.75 7.91 1.36
C ALA A 135 14.22 8.51 2.71
N HIS A 136 14.96 7.77 3.54
CA HIS A 136 15.47 8.30 4.82
C HIS A 136 16.54 9.40 4.65
N ASP A 137 17.17 9.50 3.48
CA ASP A 137 18.12 10.57 3.13
C ASP A 137 17.41 11.75 2.43
N MET A 138 16.08 11.81 2.49
CA MET A 138 15.26 12.79 1.79
C MET A 138 14.27 13.44 2.73
N ILE A 139 14.07 14.75 2.52
CA ILE A 139 13.08 15.54 3.23
C ILE A 139 11.86 15.71 2.33
N PHE A 140 10.67 15.38 2.86
CA PHE A 140 9.40 15.47 2.15
C PHE A 140 8.49 16.50 2.79
N HIS A 141 7.91 17.38 1.97
CA HIS A 141 6.94 18.38 2.42
C HIS A 141 5.81 18.55 1.41
N ALA A 142 4.67 19.06 1.86
CA ALA A 142 3.65 19.57 0.95
C ALA A 142 4.21 20.80 0.20
N ASP A 143 3.92 20.91 -1.09
CA ASP A 143 4.27 22.05 -1.93
C ASP A 143 3.00 22.83 -2.29
N GLY A 144 2.85 24.01 -1.68
CA GLY A 144 1.69 24.86 -1.87
C GLY A 144 0.47 24.40 -1.06
N LYS A 145 -0.70 24.34 -1.72
CA LYS A 145 -1.98 24.05 -1.05
C LYS A 145 -2.03 22.59 -0.58
N GLN A 146 -2.20 22.41 0.73
CA GLN A 146 -2.47 21.13 1.34
C GLN A 146 -3.97 20.83 1.32
N TYR A 147 -4.32 19.64 0.83
CA TYR A 147 -5.69 19.13 0.81
C TYR A 147 -5.86 18.04 1.86
N TYR A 148 -7.10 17.87 2.33
CA TYR A 148 -7.47 16.89 3.35
C TYR A 148 -8.69 16.08 2.90
N GLY A 149 -9.00 15.01 3.65
CA GLY A 149 -10.09 14.09 3.33
C GLY A 149 -9.96 13.53 1.91
N ASN A 150 -11.07 13.34 1.20
CA ASN A 150 -11.07 12.74 -0.15
C ASN A 150 -10.26 13.51 -1.21
N LYS A 151 -9.82 14.74 -0.91
CA LYS A 151 -8.98 15.54 -1.82
C LYS A 151 -7.49 15.47 -1.48
N TRP A 152 -7.07 14.75 -0.44
CA TRP A 152 -5.69 14.78 0.05
C TRP A 152 -4.65 14.41 -1.02
N MET A 153 -5.00 13.50 -1.94
CA MET A 153 -4.18 13.09 -3.09
C MET A 153 -3.87 14.21 -4.09
N GLN A 154 -4.60 15.33 -4.02
CA GLN A 154 -4.34 16.54 -4.83
C GLN A 154 -3.17 17.36 -4.27
N THR A 155 -2.76 17.13 -3.02
CA THR A 155 -1.59 17.75 -2.40
C THR A 155 -0.34 17.40 -3.20
N LYS A 156 0.37 18.42 -3.67
CA LYS A 156 1.66 18.23 -4.35
C LYS A 156 2.76 18.12 -3.32
N MET A 157 3.82 17.42 -3.69
CA MET A 157 4.97 17.15 -2.85
C MET A 157 6.19 17.95 -3.33
N LYS A 158 6.97 18.44 -2.37
CA LYS A 158 8.35 18.91 -2.53
C LYS A 158 9.28 17.90 -1.87
N THR A 159 10.38 17.59 -2.55
CA THR A 159 11.45 16.75 -2.01
C THR A 159 12.78 17.49 -2.03
N THR A 160 13.61 17.25 -1.02
CA THR A 160 15.00 17.72 -0.96
C THR A 160 15.87 16.53 -0.57
N CYS A 161 16.83 16.16 -1.43
CA CYS A 161 17.78 15.09 -1.12
C CYS A 161 18.91 15.65 -0.24
N MET A 162 19.13 15.07 0.93
CA MET A 162 20.20 15.52 1.85
C MET A 162 21.60 15.12 1.35
N LYS A 163 21.69 14.12 0.46
CA LYS A 163 22.97 13.64 -0.08
C LYS A 163 23.51 14.47 -1.25
N CYS A 164 22.64 14.92 -2.16
CA CYS A 164 23.05 15.66 -3.37
C CYS A 164 22.43 17.06 -3.49
N ASN A 165 21.67 17.50 -2.49
CA ASN A 165 20.97 18.79 -2.43
C ASN A 165 19.95 19.04 -3.56
N GLN A 166 19.66 18.03 -4.40
CA GLN A 166 18.63 18.17 -5.42
C GLN A 166 17.26 18.41 -4.79
N THR A 167 16.60 19.48 -5.22
CA THR A 167 15.24 19.82 -4.81
C THR A 167 14.29 19.64 -5.99
N ARG A 168 13.17 18.95 -5.77
CA ARG A 168 12.05 18.87 -6.73
C ARG A 168 10.77 19.39 -6.09
N ARG A 169 9.93 20.02 -6.91
CA ARG A 169 8.70 20.69 -6.49
C ARG A 169 7.53 20.26 -7.36
N LYS A 170 6.31 20.56 -6.91
CA LYS A 170 5.05 20.28 -7.60
C LYS A 170 4.89 18.82 -8.02
N ILE A 171 5.49 17.88 -7.29
CA ILE A 171 5.41 16.45 -7.62
C ILE A 171 3.99 16.01 -7.35
N ALA A 172 3.31 15.53 -8.38
CA ALA A 172 1.96 15.00 -8.28
C ALA A 172 1.98 13.58 -7.73
N THR A 173 0.89 13.20 -7.05
CA THR A 173 0.61 11.79 -6.77
C THR A 173 0.53 11.00 -8.07
N PRO A 174 1.29 9.90 -8.21
CA PRO A 174 1.19 9.05 -9.39
C PRO A 174 -0.25 8.55 -9.59
N PRO A 175 -0.74 8.51 -10.85
CA PRO A 175 -2.15 8.24 -11.15
C PRO A 175 -2.60 6.81 -10.83
N TRP A 176 -1.65 5.90 -10.62
CA TRP A 176 -1.89 4.52 -10.25
C TRP A 176 -2.03 4.30 -8.73
N ILE A 177 -1.78 5.34 -7.93
CA ILE A 177 -2.05 5.33 -6.49
C ILE A 177 -3.45 5.84 -6.26
N ASN A 178 -4.21 5.10 -5.47
CA ASN A 178 -5.62 5.34 -5.24
C ASN A 178 -5.84 5.83 -3.81
N SER A 179 -6.82 6.72 -3.65
CA SER A 179 -7.38 7.05 -2.35
C SER A 179 -8.29 5.92 -1.88
N CYS A 180 -8.13 5.44 -0.64
CA CYS A 180 -9.17 4.74 0.11
C CYS A 180 -10.47 5.56 0.23
N SER A 181 -11.55 4.86 0.60
CA SER A 181 -12.91 5.40 0.73
C SER A 181 -13.14 6.37 1.93
N ILE A 182 -14.36 6.94 1.95
CA ILE A 182 -15.11 7.82 2.91
C ILE A 182 -14.32 8.62 3.97
N GLU A 183 -13.45 8.00 4.77
CA GLU A 183 -12.68 8.68 5.82
C GLU A 183 -11.18 8.58 5.56
N ASN A 184 -10.77 9.12 4.42
CA ASN A 184 -9.45 8.84 3.92
C ASN A 184 -8.35 9.73 4.52
N MET A 185 -7.97 9.42 5.75
CA MET A 185 -7.00 10.12 6.60
C MET A 185 -5.55 9.97 6.14
N GLY A 186 -5.25 10.21 4.85
CA GLY A 186 -3.92 9.99 4.28
C GLY A 186 -3.63 8.52 3.93
N ARG A 187 -4.66 7.66 3.85
CA ARG A 187 -4.51 6.27 3.45
C ARG A 187 -4.60 6.13 1.93
N CYS A 188 -3.72 5.33 1.37
CA CYS A 188 -3.70 5.05 -0.06
C CYS A 188 -3.57 3.57 -0.29
N TRP A 189 -3.92 3.17 -1.50
CA TRP A 189 -3.69 1.82 -1.96
C TRP A 189 -3.21 1.77 -3.39
N TYR A 190 -2.53 0.68 -3.72
CA TYR A 190 -2.00 0.42 -5.06
C TYR A 190 -1.89 -1.09 -5.29
N THR A 191 -1.81 -1.47 -6.56
CA THR A 191 -1.57 -2.87 -6.96
C THR A 191 -0.09 -3.21 -6.77
N TRP A 192 0.19 -4.46 -6.36
CA TRP A 192 1.54 -4.99 -6.22
C TRP A 192 1.69 -6.32 -6.99
N PRO A 193 2.87 -6.64 -7.56
CA PRO A 193 4.10 -5.84 -7.62
C PRO A 193 3.98 -4.60 -8.51
N LEU A 194 4.83 -3.61 -8.24
CA LEU A 194 4.92 -2.42 -9.09
C LEU A 194 5.54 -2.77 -10.44
N THR A 195 4.98 -2.21 -11.52
CA THR A 195 5.60 -2.28 -12.85
C THR A 195 6.90 -1.46 -12.89
N LEU A 196 7.72 -1.66 -13.93
CA LEU A 196 8.93 -0.86 -14.11
C LEU A 196 8.60 0.64 -14.21
N ALA A 197 7.56 1.01 -14.96
CA ALA A 197 7.13 2.40 -15.08
C ALA A 197 6.73 3.00 -13.71
N GLN A 198 5.99 2.24 -12.89
CA GLN A 198 5.62 2.67 -11.54
C GLN A 198 6.83 2.82 -10.62
N ARG A 199 7.84 1.95 -10.76
CA ARG A 199 9.11 2.07 -10.03
C ARG A 199 9.90 3.32 -10.43
N ILE A 200 9.92 3.65 -11.72
CA ILE A 200 10.57 4.87 -12.23
C ILE A 200 9.89 6.14 -11.67
N ASP A 201 8.56 6.16 -11.52
CA ASP A 201 7.85 7.27 -10.87
C ASP A 201 8.33 7.53 -9.43
N LEU A 202 8.83 6.48 -8.75
CA LEU A 202 9.39 6.53 -7.40
C LEU A 202 10.91 6.76 -7.38
N GLY A 203 11.53 7.00 -8.54
CA GLY A 203 12.98 7.21 -8.67
C GLY A 203 13.81 5.93 -8.65
N ILE A 204 13.19 4.76 -8.82
CA ILE A 204 13.87 3.46 -8.88
C ILE A 204 14.14 3.12 -10.34
N THR A 205 15.41 3.02 -10.71
CA THR A 205 15.85 2.79 -12.11
C THR A 205 16.43 1.40 -12.35
N ASP A 206 16.53 0.60 -11.29
CA ASP A 206 17.03 -0.79 -11.24
C ASP A 206 15.90 -1.84 -11.14
#